data_AF-A0A0B2V0F9-F1
#
_entry.id   AF-A0A0B2V0F9-F1
#
_cell.length_a   1.000
_cell.length_b   1.000
_cell.length_c   1.000
_cell.angle_alpha   90.00
_cell.angle_beta   90.00
_cell.angle_gamma   90.00
#
_symmetry.space_group_name_H-M   'P 1'
#
loop_
_entity.id
_entity.type
_entity.pdbx_description
1 polymer ?
#
loop_
_entity_poly.entity_id
_entity_poly.type
_entity_poly.pdbx_seq_one_letter_code
_entity_poly.pdbx_strand_id
1 'polypeptide(L)'
;NTRKVIFATNIAETSVTIPGIRIVIDTGKIKIKTFLADRRIDVLRVEDESKASATQRAGRAGREAPGKCFRLYPEKHFAEMRPTAVPEVLRTNLCTVLLELFRIGLTRVRSLSLISPPPEEALNAAQLLLQLLDAVQPPDKKDRVHLTDMGTRLAAFPVDPPLARVLLAASQNGCLEEALTIVAFMSTDSVFITTTHNRECCTEGKRLFEAPEGDHCTMLNVYKGYRAARKEKKVKEWCAANSMQERVLGTVFKIRRQLREICLKNTMNLQSCGTDLTKLRKAMCAGLFMNACEYDKSSDGYHLINTSSLLIKIHPSSCLARSRPTAFIFSELVRTNQLYARDITVVDIDWVKELIEPKKHLLKLL
;
A
#
# COMPACT_ATOMS: atom_id res chain seq x y z
N ASN A 1 40.45 -5.00 -14.03
CA ASN A 1 40.32 -4.40 -12.68
C ASN A 1 39.08 -3.53 -12.63
N THR A 2 37.97 -4.07 -12.13
CA THR A 2 36.71 -3.32 -12.06
C THR A 2 36.10 -3.50 -10.67
N ARG A 3 35.79 -2.40 -9.99
CA ARG A 3 35.15 -2.43 -8.68
C ARG A 3 33.65 -2.57 -8.84
N LYS A 4 33.05 -3.57 -8.19
CA LYS A 4 31.60 -3.72 -8.09
C LYS A 4 31.06 -2.71 -7.09
N VAL A 5 30.11 -1.87 -7.51
CA VAL A 5 29.39 -0.92 -6.65
C VAL A 5 27.93 -1.35 -6.59
N ILE A 6 27.37 -1.38 -5.38
CA ILE A 6 26.00 -1.86 -5.15
C ILE A 6 25.21 -0.74 -4.48
N PHE A 7 24.10 -0.38 -5.11
CA PHE A 7 23.08 0.49 -4.52
C PHE A 7 21.99 -0.39 -3.94
N ALA A 8 21.72 -0.27 -2.64
CA ALA A 8 20.78 -1.11 -1.93
C ALA A 8 19.93 -0.31 -0.95
N THR A 9 18.75 -0.85 -0.65
CA THR A 9 17.90 -0.41 0.47
C THR A 9 18.29 -1.17 1.73
N ASN A 10 17.53 -1.00 2.81
CA ASN A 10 17.64 -1.77 4.05
C ASN A 10 17.48 -3.31 3.85
N ILE A 11 17.12 -3.80 2.66
CA ILE A 11 17.16 -5.24 2.35
C ILE A 11 18.58 -5.82 2.52
N ALA A 12 19.62 -5.04 2.20
CA ALA A 12 21.02 -5.47 2.39
C ALA A 12 21.49 -5.39 3.86
N GLU A 13 20.73 -4.71 4.73
CA GLU A 13 21.05 -4.51 6.15
C GLU A 13 20.95 -5.82 6.95
N THR A 14 19.95 -6.65 6.65
CA THR A 14 19.65 -7.91 7.36
C THR A 14 19.56 -9.10 6.41
N SER A 15 18.72 -9.02 5.39
CA SER A 15 18.17 -10.17 4.65
C SER A 15 19.07 -10.80 3.59
N VAL A 16 20.16 -10.14 3.18
CA VAL A 16 21.02 -10.63 2.09
C VAL A 16 22.49 -10.55 2.47
N THR A 17 23.23 -11.65 2.24
CA THR A 17 24.69 -11.65 2.28
C THR A 17 25.23 -11.47 0.88
N ILE A 18 26.03 -10.43 0.67
CA ILE A 18 26.71 -10.19 -0.60
C ILE A 18 28.21 -10.42 -0.37
N PRO A 19 28.85 -11.36 -1.07
CA PRO A 19 30.27 -11.62 -0.90
C PRO A 19 31.12 -10.47 -1.44
N GLY A 20 32.32 -10.30 -0.87
CA GLY A 20 33.30 -9.31 -1.32
C GLY A 20 33.01 -7.86 -0.94
N ILE A 21 32.05 -7.60 -0.03
CA ILE A 21 31.80 -6.25 0.47
C ILE A 21 32.92 -5.84 1.43
N ARG A 22 33.68 -4.81 1.02
CA ARG A 22 34.78 -4.21 1.82
C ARG A 22 34.49 -2.78 2.28
N ILE A 23 33.60 -2.10 1.57
CA ILE A 23 33.30 -0.69 1.79
C ILE A 23 31.78 -0.55 1.85
N VAL A 24 31.29 0.04 2.93
CA VAL A 24 29.90 0.46 3.09
C VAL A 24 29.87 1.99 3.11
N ILE A 25 28.93 2.58 2.36
CA ILE A 25 28.63 4.01 2.40
C ILE A 25 27.21 4.12 2.92
N ASP A 26 27.04 4.76 4.07
CA ASP A 26 25.78 4.82 4.80
C ASP A 26 25.23 6.24 4.83
N THR A 27 24.02 6.42 4.30
CA THR A 27 23.36 7.73 4.24
C THR A 27 22.67 8.09 5.56
N GLY A 28 22.50 7.13 6.49
CA GLY A 28 21.80 7.37 7.75
C GLY A 28 20.28 7.44 7.63
N LYS A 29 19.72 7.17 6.45
CA LYS A 29 18.28 7.28 6.18
C LYS A 29 17.63 5.93 5.91
N ILE A 30 16.34 5.86 6.21
CA ILE A 30 15.46 4.74 5.89
C ILE A 30 14.09 5.26 5.45
N LYS A 31 13.44 4.56 4.52
CA LYS A 31 12.05 4.84 4.15
C LYS A 31 11.16 3.83 4.88
N ILE A 32 10.23 4.32 5.68
CA ILE A 32 9.43 3.51 6.59
C ILE A 32 7.95 3.85 6.46
N LYS A 33 7.09 2.83 6.45
CA LYS A 33 5.63 2.99 6.50
C LYS A 33 5.25 3.32 7.93
N THR A 34 4.53 4.43 8.10
CA THR A 34 4.05 4.92 9.39
C THR A 34 2.55 5.19 9.32
N PHE A 35 1.81 4.62 10.26
CA PHE A 35 0.40 4.87 10.44
C PHE A 35 0.19 6.10 11.33
N LEU A 36 -0.55 7.07 10.83
CA LEU A 36 -0.98 8.24 11.59
C LEU A 36 -2.38 7.95 12.15
N ALA A 37 -2.45 7.51 13.41
CA ALA A 37 -3.68 7.05 14.03
C ALA A 37 -4.76 8.15 14.15
N ASP A 38 -4.35 9.38 14.42
CA ASP A 38 -5.21 10.57 14.45
C ASP A 38 -5.95 10.79 13.12
N ARG A 39 -5.25 10.56 12.02
CA ARG A 39 -5.73 10.77 10.65
C ARG A 39 -6.19 9.49 9.96
N ARG A 40 -5.96 8.32 10.58
CA ARG A 40 -6.26 6.98 10.08
C ARG A 40 -5.67 6.69 8.69
N ILE A 41 -4.48 7.21 8.44
CA ILE A 41 -3.80 7.06 7.14
C ILE A 41 -2.42 6.44 7.30
N ASP A 42 -2.10 5.56 6.37
CA ASP A 42 -0.74 5.06 6.18
C ASP A 42 0.04 6.05 5.31
N VAL A 43 1.21 6.47 5.81
CA VAL A 43 2.10 7.39 5.12
C VAL A 43 3.49 6.79 5.01
N LEU A 44 4.03 6.79 3.80
CA LEU A 44 5.43 6.43 3.58
C LEU A 44 6.32 7.67 3.75
N ARG A 45 7.22 7.65 4.74
CA ARG A 45 8.11 8.77 5.07
C ARG A 45 9.58 8.35 5.18
N VAL A 46 10.47 9.32 4.99
CA VAL A 46 11.92 9.13 5.20
C VAL A 46 12.26 9.56 6.62
N GLU A 47 12.94 8.69 7.36
CA GLU A 47 13.39 8.92 8.72
C GLU A 47 14.90 8.63 8.86
N ASP A 48 15.47 9.09 9.98
CA ASP A 48 16.78 8.64 10.42
C ASP A 48 16.73 7.19 10.85
N GLU A 49 17.79 6.44 10.55
CA GLU A 49 17.94 5.09 11.04
C GLU A 49 18.31 5.05 12.54
N SER A 50 18.29 3.85 13.11
CA SER A 50 18.75 3.64 14.49
C SER A 50 20.25 3.36 14.57
N LYS A 51 20.87 3.57 15.73
CA LYS A 51 22.26 3.18 16.01
C LYS A 51 22.48 1.68 15.75
N ALA A 52 21.51 0.85 16.12
CA ALA A 52 21.53 -0.58 15.83
C ALA A 52 21.59 -0.86 14.31
N SER A 53 20.74 -0.20 13.52
CA SER A 53 20.74 -0.32 12.05
C SER A 53 22.06 0.14 11.43
N ALA A 54 22.55 1.32 11.80
CA ALA A 54 23.84 1.85 11.36
C ALA A 54 25.01 0.92 11.70
N THR A 55 24.93 0.22 12.84
CA THR A 55 25.93 -0.77 13.27
C THR A 55 25.83 -2.05 12.44
N GLN A 56 24.62 -2.52 12.14
CA GLN A 56 24.40 -3.66 11.25
C GLN A 56 24.90 -3.38 9.82
N ARG A 57 24.64 -2.18 9.29
CA ARG A 57 25.16 -1.72 8.00
C ARG A 57 26.68 -1.70 7.99
N ALA A 58 27.31 -1.09 8.99
CA ALA A 58 28.77 -1.10 9.13
C ALA A 58 29.34 -2.53 9.19
N GLY A 59 28.67 -3.43 9.92
CA GLY A 59 29.04 -4.84 10.03
C GLY A 59 29.09 -5.59 8.69
N ARG A 60 28.39 -5.11 7.65
CA ARG A 60 28.44 -5.72 6.31
C ARG A 60 29.83 -5.62 5.66
N ALA A 61 30.60 -4.58 5.96
CA ALA A 61 31.97 -4.43 5.46
C ALA A 61 32.97 -5.40 6.12
N GLY A 62 32.65 -5.91 7.32
CA GLY A 62 33.58 -6.70 8.15
C GLY A 62 33.37 -8.21 8.10
N ARG A 63 32.51 -8.73 7.20
CA ARG A 63 32.11 -10.14 7.23
C ARG A 63 33.19 -11.13 6.81
N GLU A 64 33.93 -10.82 5.76
CA GLU A 64 34.91 -11.76 5.17
C GLU A 64 36.36 -11.40 5.50
N ALA A 65 36.64 -10.13 5.79
CA ALA A 65 37.92 -9.61 6.31
C ALA A 65 37.74 -8.11 6.64
N PRO A 66 38.78 -7.40 7.12
CA PRO A 66 38.70 -5.98 7.45
C PRO A 66 38.09 -5.12 6.34
N GLY A 67 37.17 -4.24 6.73
CA GLY A 67 36.46 -3.34 5.83
C GLY A 67 36.30 -1.94 6.44
N LYS A 68 35.77 -1.01 5.64
CA LYS A 68 35.55 0.38 6.02
C LYS A 68 34.07 0.75 5.90
N CYS A 69 33.56 1.53 6.84
CA CYS A 69 32.23 2.11 6.77
C CYS A 69 32.35 3.63 6.77
N PHE A 70 31.82 4.27 5.73
CA PHE A 70 31.75 5.72 5.61
C PHE A 70 30.32 6.16 5.90
N ARG A 71 30.10 6.83 7.03
CA ARG A 71 28.81 7.42 7.37
C ARG A 71 28.76 8.84 6.83
N LEU A 72 27.73 9.17 6.06
CA LEU A 72 27.56 10.50 5.43
C LEU A 72 26.90 11.50 6.39
N TYR A 73 27.15 11.36 7.69
CA TYR A 73 26.61 12.20 8.74
C TYR A 73 27.64 12.38 9.88
N PRO A 74 27.64 13.52 10.59
CA PRO A 74 28.58 13.77 11.68
C PRO A 74 28.39 12.81 12.85
N GLU A 75 29.46 12.61 13.63
CA GLU A 75 29.43 11.79 14.85
C GLU A 75 28.41 12.29 15.87
N LYS A 76 28.24 13.62 16.00
CA LYS A 76 27.20 14.22 16.83
C LYS A 76 25.79 13.74 16.44
N HIS A 77 25.50 13.67 15.14
CA HIS A 77 24.21 13.18 14.66
C HIS A 77 24.02 11.69 14.98
N PHE A 78 25.07 10.87 14.83
CA PHE A 78 25.04 9.47 15.27
C PHE A 78 24.74 9.35 16.77
N ALA A 79 25.30 10.22 17.60
CA ALA A 79 25.07 10.23 19.04
C ALA A 79 23.61 10.58 19.40
N GLU A 80 22.94 11.43 18.60
CA GLU A 80 21.54 11.83 18.77
C GLU A 80 20.54 10.79 18.24
N MET A 81 20.96 9.84 17.38
CA MET A 81 20.09 8.78 16.86
C MET A 81 19.55 7.86 17.96
N ARG A 82 18.36 7.30 17.71
CA ARG A 82 17.73 6.31 18.60
C ARG A 82 18.60 5.06 18.71
N PRO A 83 18.69 4.43 19.90
CA PRO A 83 19.51 3.23 20.08
C PRO A 83 19.03 2.06 19.20
N THR A 84 17.73 1.84 19.15
CA THR A 84 17.08 0.76 18.39
C THR A 84 15.96 1.30 17.51
N ALA A 85 15.61 0.55 16.47
CA ALA A 85 14.47 0.87 15.63
C ALA A 85 13.16 0.75 16.44
N VAL A 86 12.18 1.59 16.10
CA VAL A 86 10.84 1.50 16.71
C VAL A 86 10.18 0.19 16.27
N PRO A 87 9.68 -0.63 17.22
CA PRO A 87 8.96 -1.86 16.91
C PRO A 87 7.82 -1.62 15.92
N GLU A 88 7.63 -2.55 14.99
CA GLU A 88 6.66 -2.42 13.90
C GLU A 88 5.23 -2.21 14.41
N VAL A 89 4.84 -2.96 15.44
CA VAL A 89 3.52 -2.88 16.10
C VAL A 89 3.17 -1.48 16.62
N LEU A 90 4.17 -0.62 16.91
CA LEU A 90 3.92 0.74 17.40
C LEU A 90 3.71 1.76 16.28
N ARG A 91 3.96 1.39 15.03
CA ARG A 91 4.03 2.33 13.89
C ARG A 91 3.27 1.90 12.66
N THR A 92 2.73 0.68 12.60
CA THR A 92 1.95 0.20 11.44
C THR A 92 0.46 0.18 11.73
N ASN A 93 -0.34 0.18 10.66
CA ASN A 93 -1.76 -0.06 10.74
C ASN A 93 -2.03 -1.48 11.24
N LEU A 94 -2.78 -1.61 12.33
CA LEU A 94 -3.03 -2.89 13.01
C LEU A 94 -4.26 -3.62 12.47
N CYS A 95 -4.97 -3.07 11.49
CA CYS A 95 -6.24 -3.60 10.97
C CYS A 95 -6.15 -5.09 10.59
N THR A 96 -5.15 -5.47 9.79
CA THR A 96 -4.91 -6.85 9.35
C THR A 96 -4.58 -7.78 10.52
N VAL A 97 -3.76 -7.32 11.47
CA VAL A 97 -3.36 -8.10 12.66
C VAL A 97 -4.55 -8.31 13.59
N LEU A 98 -5.33 -7.27 13.87
CA LEU A 98 -6.53 -7.37 14.72
C LEU A 98 -7.55 -8.33 14.12
N LEU A 99 -7.79 -8.26 12.80
CA LEU A 99 -8.71 -9.17 12.13
C LEU A 99 -8.29 -10.63 12.31
N GLU A 100 -7.01 -10.94 12.16
CA GLU A 100 -6.49 -12.29 12.35
C GLU A 100 -6.54 -12.74 13.83
N LEU A 101 -6.24 -11.84 14.77
CA LEU A 101 -6.40 -12.13 16.21
C LEU A 101 -7.84 -12.48 16.57
N PHE A 102 -8.82 -11.74 16.03
CA PHE A 102 -10.23 -12.05 16.24
C PHE A 102 -10.63 -13.37 15.57
N ARG A 103 -10.07 -13.69 14.40
CA ARG A 103 -10.30 -14.95 13.69
C ARG A 103 -9.85 -16.17 14.49
N ILE A 104 -8.71 -16.07 15.19
CA ILE A 104 -8.22 -17.16 16.05
C ILE A 104 -8.91 -17.19 17.44
N GLY A 105 -9.88 -16.30 17.69
CA GLY A 105 -10.68 -16.28 18.92
C GLY A 105 -10.14 -15.37 20.03
N LEU A 106 -9.10 -14.58 19.78
CA LEU A 106 -8.57 -13.61 20.76
C LEU A 106 -9.40 -12.32 20.73
N THR A 107 -10.53 -12.32 21.43
CA THR A 107 -11.51 -11.22 21.40
C THR A 107 -11.13 -10.02 22.28
N ARG A 108 -10.20 -10.17 23.23
CA ARG A 108 -9.75 -9.11 24.16
C ARG A 108 -8.29 -8.72 23.92
N VAL A 109 -8.03 -8.02 22.83
CA VAL A 109 -6.66 -7.68 22.42
C VAL A 109 -5.95 -6.79 23.44
N ARG A 110 -6.67 -5.88 24.11
CA ARG A 110 -6.10 -4.99 25.15
C ARG A 110 -5.55 -5.73 26.37
N SER A 111 -6.04 -6.95 26.62
CA SER A 111 -5.58 -7.76 27.75
C SER A 111 -4.32 -8.58 27.46
N LEU A 112 -3.84 -8.57 26.21
CA LEU A 112 -2.66 -9.34 25.81
C LEU A 112 -1.37 -8.69 26.35
N SER A 113 -0.54 -9.49 27.00
CA SER A 113 0.78 -9.07 27.51
C SER A 113 1.81 -9.05 26.38
N LEU A 114 1.75 -8.03 25.51
CA LEU A 114 2.71 -7.84 24.42
C LEU A 114 4.04 -7.25 24.93
N ILE A 115 5.15 -7.63 24.28
CA ILE A 115 6.50 -7.07 24.56
C ILE A 115 6.51 -5.55 24.40
N SER A 116 5.81 -5.05 23.40
CA SER A 116 5.64 -3.63 23.14
C SER A 116 4.16 -3.40 22.81
N PRO A 117 3.34 -2.97 23.78
CA PRO A 117 1.92 -2.74 23.54
C PRO A 117 1.74 -1.55 22.58
N PRO A 118 0.90 -1.69 21.54
CA PRO A 118 0.59 -0.59 20.63
C PRO A 118 -0.12 0.55 21.36
N PRO A 119 0.01 1.80 20.87
CA PRO A 119 -0.75 2.93 21.39
C PRO A 119 -2.26 2.67 21.31
N GLU A 120 -2.99 3.12 22.33
CA GLU A 120 -4.45 2.96 22.38
C GLU A 120 -5.15 3.63 21.19
N GLU A 121 -4.63 4.77 20.72
CA GLU A 121 -5.16 5.43 19.52
C GLU A 121 -5.03 4.55 18.28
N ALA A 122 -3.93 3.80 18.14
CA ALA A 122 -3.71 2.91 17.00
C ALA A 122 -4.64 1.69 17.04
N LEU A 123 -4.86 1.11 18.23
CA LEU A 123 -5.84 0.03 18.43
C LEU A 123 -7.26 0.50 18.11
N ASN A 124 -7.65 1.66 18.65
CA ASN A 124 -8.97 2.26 18.41
C ASN A 124 -9.19 2.56 16.92
N ALA A 125 -8.20 3.14 16.24
CA ALA A 125 -8.27 3.43 14.82
C ALA A 125 -8.42 2.17 13.95
N ALA A 126 -7.68 1.11 14.27
CA ALA A 126 -7.75 -0.17 13.56
C ALA A 126 -9.10 -0.88 13.79
N GLN A 127 -9.57 -0.92 15.05
CA GLN A 127 -10.87 -1.50 15.39
C GLN A 127 -12.02 -0.72 14.74
N LEU A 128 -11.96 0.61 14.74
CA LEU A 128 -12.94 1.46 14.06
C LEU A 128 -12.96 1.17 12.56
N LEU A 129 -11.80 1.05 11.91
CA LEU A 129 -11.74 0.69 10.49
C LEU A 129 -12.40 -0.68 10.21
N LEU A 130 -12.16 -1.67 11.08
CA LEU A 130 -12.82 -2.97 10.96
C LEU A 130 -14.35 -2.86 11.15
N GLN A 131 -14.84 -2.03 12.07
CA GLN A 131 -16.28 -1.75 12.20
C GLN A 131 -16.84 -1.07 10.97
N LEU A 132 -16.11 -0.08 10.42
CA LEU A 132 -16.49 0.62 9.20
C LEU A 132 -16.48 -0.31 7.97
N LEU A 133 -15.73 -1.40 7.98
CA LEU A 133 -15.75 -2.45 6.94
C LEU A 133 -16.81 -3.53 7.22
N ASP A 134 -17.62 -3.35 8.25
CA ASP A 134 -18.62 -4.30 8.74
C ASP A 134 -17.99 -5.64 9.18
N ALA A 135 -16.69 -5.66 9.48
CA ALA A 135 -15.91 -6.87 9.78
C ALA A 135 -16.07 -7.35 11.23
N VAL A 136 -16.32 -6.42 12.15
CA VAL A 136 -16.47 -6.70 13.58
C VAL A 136 -17.69 -5.98 14.14
N GLN A 137 -18.27 -6.56 15.18
CA GLN A 137 -19.31 -5.90 15.97
C GLN A 137 -18.69 -4.83 16.91
N PRO A 138 -19.51 -3.89 17.41
CA PRO A 138 -19.11 -3.04 18.53
C PRO A 138 -18.64 -3.90 19.73
N PRO A 139 -17.66 -3.42 20.51
CA PRO A 139 -17.19 -4.16 21.68
C PRO A 139 -18.34 -4.36 22.68
N ASP A 140 -18.41 -5.56 23.26
CA ASP A 140 -19.40 -5.85 24.31
C ASP A 140 -19.06 -5.14 25.64
N LYS A 141 -19.93 -5.28 26.64
CA LYS A 141 -19.71 -4.70 27.99
C LYS A 141 -18.42 -5.16 28.68
N LYS A 142 -17.76 -6.20 28.17
CA LYS A 142 -16.52 -6.78 28.70
C LYS A 142 -15.35 -6.59 27.73
N ASP A 143 -15.44 -5.59 26.84
CA ASP A 143 -14.44 -5.24 25.82
C ASP A 143 -14.06 -6.41 24.89
N ARG A 144 -15.01 -7.31 24.62
CA ARG A 144 -14.84 -8.38 23.62
C ARG A 144 -15.34 -7.91 22.28
N VAL A 145 -14.50 -8.10 21.26
CA VAL A 145 -14.84 -7.84 19.87
C VAL A 145 -15.07 -9.17 19.16
N HIS A 146 -16.19 -9.26 18.44
CA HIS A 146 -16.59 -10.46 17.71
C HIS A 146 -16.60 -10.20 16.20
N LEU A 147 -16.12 -11.19 15.43
CA LEU A 147 -16.20 -11.15 13.97
C LEU A 147 -17.64 -11.31 13.50
N THR A 148 -17.95 -10.59 12.42
CA THR A 148 -19.16 -10.84 11.63
C THR A 148 -18.88 -11.89 10.54
N ASP A 149 -19.91 -12.30 9.81
CA ASP A 149 -19.74 -13.12 8.60
C ASP A 149 -18.87 -12.40 7.55
N MET A 150 -19.01 -11.08 7.44
CA MET A 150 -18.16 -10.25 6.59
C MET A 150 -16.71 -10.32 7.06
N GLY A 151 -16.44 -10.15 8.36
CA GLY A 151 -15.09 -10.24 8.92
C GLY A 151 -14.44 -11.59 8.65
N THR A 152 -15.19 -12.67 8.82
CA THR A 152 -14.73 -14.04 8.53
C THR A 152 -14.34 -14.20 7.06
N ARG A 153 -15.15 -13.65 6.14
CA ARG A 153 -14.83 -13.65 4.70
C ARG A 153 -13.62 -12.78 4.35
N LEU A 154 -13.47 -11.62 4.98
CA LEU A 154 -12.31 -10.74 4.78
C LEU A 154 -11.02 -11.42 5.23
N ALA A 155 -11.03 -12.08 6.39
CA ALA A 155 -9.87 -12.74 6.97
C ALA A 155 -9.38 -13.96 6.15
N ALA A 156 -10.19 -14.46 5.21
CA ALA A 156 -9.79 -15.53 4.31
C ALA A 156 -8.74 -15.09 3.27
N PHE A 157 -8.57 -13.77 3.05
CA PHE A 157 -7.64 -13.24 2.05
C PHE A 157 -6.33 -12.76 2.68
N PRO A 158 -5.16 -13.05 2.08
CA PRO A 158 -3.86 -12.59 2.55
C PRO A 158 -3.55 -11.17 2.05
N VAL A 159 -4.50 -10.23 2.18
CA VAL A 159 -4.36 -8.82 1.80
C VAL A 159 -4.97 -7.93 2.87
N ASP A 160 -4.71 -6.63 2.82
CA ASP A 160 -5.30 -5.69 3.76
C ASP A 160 -6.85 -5.72 3.69
N PRO A 161 -7.56 -5.63 4.84
CA PRO A 161 -9.02 -5.75 4.89
C PRO A 161 -9.80 -4.84 3.91
N PRO A 162 -9.38 -3.57 3.66
CA PRO A 162 -9.97 -2.75 2.60
C PRO A 162 -9.92 -3.40 1.22
N LEU A 163 -8.80 -4.03 0.84
CA LEU A 163 -8.63 -4.69 -0.46
C LEU A 163 -9.45 -5.98 -0.54
N ALA A 164 -9.52 -6.75 0.55
CA ALA A 164 -10.41 -7.90 0.63
C ALA A 164 -11.88 -7.47 0.46
N ARG A 165 -12.28 -6.32 1.03
CA ARG A 165 -13.63 -5.76 0.87
C ARG A 165 -13.94 -5.38 -0.57
N VAL A 166 -12.95 -4.85 -1.30
CA VAL A 166 -13.07 -4.60 -2.75
C VAL A 166 -13.36 -5.89 -3.51
N LEU A 167 -12.65 -6.99 -3.23
CA LEU A 167 -12.89 -8.28 -3.90
C LEU A 167 -14.30 -8.82 -3.63
N LEU A 168 -14.77 -8.75 -2.38
CA LEU A 168 -16.12 -9.18 -2.03
C LEU A 168 -17.20 -8.33 -2.72
N ALA A 169 -17.04 -7.00 -2.74
CA ALA A 169 -17.95 -6.10 -3.46
C ALA A 169 -17.90 -6.32 -4.98
N ALA A 170 -16.71 -6.58 -5.54
CA ALA A 170 -16.54 -6.82 -6.96
C ALA A 170 -17.23 -8.11 -7.43
N SER A 171 -17.27 -9.14 -6.57
CA SER A 171 -18.06 -10.35 -6.84
C SER A 171 -19.55 -10.08 -6.93
N GLN A 172 -20.08 -9.11 -6.16
CA GLN A 172 -21.50 -8.75 -6.18
C GLN A 172 -21.83 -7.87 -7.40
N ASN A 173 -20.90 -6.98 -7.77
CA ASN A 173 -21.07 -6.06 -8.90
C ASN A 173 -20.74 -6.68 -10.28
N GLY A 174 -20.25 -7.93 -10.32
CA GLY A 174 -19.88 -8.62 -11.55
C GLY A 174 -18.58 -8.12 -12.21
N CYS A 175 -17.61 -7.67 -11.41
CA CYS A 175 -16.32 -7.11 -11.86
C CYS A 175 -15.10 -7.75 -11.16
N LEU A 176 -15.24 -8.98 -10.69
CA LEU A 176 -14.23 -9.68 -9.89
C LEU A 176 -12.93 -9.95 -10.67
N GLU A 177 -13.02 -10.21 -11.98
CA GLU A 177 -11.83 -10.46 -12.81
C GLU A 177 -10.89 -9.25 -12.88
N GLU A 178 -11.45 -8.05 -13.01
CA GLU A 178 -10.70 -6.80 -12.99
C GLU A 178 -10.20 -6.45 -11.58
N ALA A 179 -11.05 -6.59 -10.56
CA ALA A 179 -10.68 -6.29 -9.17
C ALA A 179 -9.52 -7.16 -8.67
N LEU A 180 -9.55 -8.46 -8.96
CA LEU A 180 -8.44 -9.39 -8.65
C LEU A 180 -7.12 -8.97 -9.32
N THR A 181 -7.20 -8.31 -10.48
CA THR A 181 -6.01 -7.79 -11.16
C THR A 181 -5.50 -6.58 -10.42
N ILE A 182 -6.34 -5.58 -10.17
CA ILE A 182 -5.97 -4.35 -9.47
C ILE A 182 -5.40 -4.63 -8.07
N VAL A 183 -6.08 -5.45 -7.28
CA VAL A 183 -5.61 -5.82 -5.93
C VAL A 183 -4.24 -6.50 -5.98
N ALA A 184 -3.98 -7.32 -7.01
CA ALA A 184 -2.67 -7.94 -7.19
C ALA A 184 -1.57 -6.93 -7.54
N PHE A 185 -1.87 -5.88 -8.31
CA PHE A 185 -0.92 -4.78 -8.55
C PHE A 185 -0.67 -3.95 -7.29
N MET A 186 -1.73 -3.58 -6.56
CA MET A 186 -1.64 -2.80 -5.31
C MET A 186 -0.85 -3.53 -4.22
N SER A 187 -0.77 -4.86 -4.29
CA SER A 187 -0.01 -5.70 -3.36
C SER A 187 1.47 -5.85 -3.74
N THR A 188 1.95 -5.14 -4.78
CA THR A 188 3.32 -5.23 -5.28
C THR A 188 3.97 -3.86 -5.41
N ASP A 189 5.30 -3.85 -5.59
CA ASP A 189 6.03 -2.62 -5.92
C ASP A 189 5.61 -2.03 -7.28
N SER A 190 6.00 -0.78 -7.53
CA SER A 190 5.74 -0.10 -8.81
C SER A 190 6.28 -0.91 -10.00
N VAL A 191 5.40 -1.23 -10.96
CA VAL A 191 5.76 -1.97 -12.18
C VAL A 191 6.60 -1.15 -13.15
N PHE A 192 6.36 0.16 -13.22
CA PHE A 192 7.08 1.05 -14.12
C PHE A 192 8.49 1.34 -13.58
N ILE A 193 9.48 1.25 -14.46
CA ILE A 193 10.85 1.66 -14.18
C ILE A 193 10.93 3.17 -14.40
N THR A 194 11.35 3.90 -13.36
CA THR A 194 11.67 5.33 -13.51
C THR A 194 13.19 5.48 -13.42
N THR A 195 13.85 5.72 -14.55
CA THR A 195 15.26 6.11 -14.55
C THR A 195 15.39 7.61 -14.73
N THR A 196 16.40 8.22 -14.10
CA THR A 196 16.71 9.64 -14.25
C THR A 196 17.19 9.98 -15.66
N HIS A 197 17.87 9.05 -16.34
CA HIS A 197 18.42 9.26 -17.68
C HIS A 197 17.40 9.11 -18.82
N ASN A 198 16.40 8.20 -18.70
CA ASN A 198 15.40 7.95 -19.75
C ASN A 198 13.98 8.32 -19.30
N ARG A 199 13.84 9.41 -18.55
CA ARG A 199 12.58 9.79 -17.92
C ARG A 199 11.48 10.04 -18.96
N GLU A 200 11.82 10.60 -20.11
CA GLU A 200 10.88 10.85 -21.22
C GLU A 200 10.40 9.55 -21.87
N CYS A 201 11.32 8.65 -22.26
CA CYS A 201 10.96 7.35 -22.84
C CYS A 201 10.13 6.49 -21.88
N CYS A 202 10.46 6.47 -20.58
CA CYS A 202 9.68 5.75 -19.58
C CYS A 202 8.27 6.36 -19.39
N THR A 203 8.15 7.68 -19.51
CA THR A 203 6.85 8.38 -19.44
C THR A 203 6.01 8.08 -20.67
N GLU A 204 6.61 8.05 -21.86
CA GLU A 204 5.92 7.74 -23.11
C GLU A 204 5.43 6.28 -23.13
N GLY A 205 6.26 5.34 -22.69
CA GLY A 205 5.85 3.95 -22.50
C GLY A 205 4.70 3.80 -21.51
N LYS A 206 4.66 4.62 -20.45
CA LYS A 206 3.53 4.65 -19.51
C LYS A 206 2.26 5.19 -20.17
N ARG A 207 2.35 6.27 -20.95
CA ARG A 207 1.21 6.91 -21.64
C ARG A 207 0.41 5.96 -22.50
N LEU A 208 1.07 5.00 -23.15
CA LEU A 208 0.41 3.98 -23.98
C LEU A 208 -0.63 3.14 -23.21
N PHE A 209 -0.52 3.05 -21.89
CA PHE A 209 -1.42 2.27 -21.05
C PHE A 209 -2.39 3.13 -20.24
N GLU A 210 -2.22 4.45 -20.26
CA GLU A 210 -3.01 5.36 -19.43
C GLU A 210 -4.49 5.22 -19.72
N ALA A 211 -5.26 4.99 -18.65
CA ALA A 211 -6.70 4.97 -18.71
C ALA A 211 -7.23 6.33 -18.21
N PRO A 212 -8.22 6.93 -18.89
CA PRO A 212 -8.79 8.22 -18.48
C PRO A 212 -9.45 8.16 -17.10
N GLU A 213 -9.89 6.98 -16.65
CA GLU A 213 -10.47 6.77 -15.33
C GLU A 213 -9.43 6.81 -14.20
N GLY A 214 -8.15 6.55 -14.49
CA GLY A 214 -7.05 6.66 -13.53
C GLY A 214 -6.03 5.52 -13.54
N ASP A 215 -5.13 5.53 -12.54
CA ASP A 215 -3.98 4.62 -12.44
C ASP A 215 -4.40 3.17 -12.21
N HIS A 216 -5.44 2.88 -11.42
CA HIS A 216 -5.88 1.49 -11.22
C HIS A 216 -6.43 0.88 -12.52
N CYS A 217 -7.12 1.68 -13.34
CA CYS A 217 -7.57 1.24 -14.66
C CYS A 217 -6.39 1.11 -15.63
N THR A 218 -5.37 1.95 -15.50
CA THR A 218 -4.09 1.83 -16.23
C THR A 218 -3.41 0.48 -15.93
N MET A 219 -3.45 -0.01 -14.69
CA MET A 219 -2.92 -1.33 -14.31
C MET A 219 -3.61 -2.48 -15.07
N LEU A 220 -4.90 -2.36 -15.40
CA LEU A 220 -5.61 -3.35 -16.22
C LEU A 220 -5.07 -3.40 -17.66
N ASN A 221 -4.76 -2.24 -18.24
CA ASN A 221 -4.19 -2.16 -19.58
C ASN A 221 -2.79 -2.79 -19.62
N VAL A 222 -1.96 -2.49 -18.61
CA VAL A 222 -0.66 -3.12 -18.42
C VAL A 222 -0.80 -4.65 -18.31
N TYR A 223 -1.76 -5.13 -17.52
CA TYR A 223 -2.02 -6.57 -17.38
C TYR A 223 -2.40 -7.23 -18.71
N LYS A 224 -3.29 -6.60 -19.49
CA LYS A 224 -3.72 -7.10 -20.81
C LYS A 224 -2.54 -7.19 -21.77
N GLY A 225 -1.71 -6.13 -21.85
CA GLY A 225 -0.51 -6.10 -22.69
C GLY A 225 0.50 -7.18 -22.29
N TYR A 226 0.83 -7.30 -21.00
CA TYR A 226 1.76 -8.32 -20.53
C TYR A 226 1.21 -9.75 -20.72
N ARG A 227 -0.10 -9.96 -20.54
CA ARG A 227 -0.76 -11.25 -20.80
C ARG A 227 -0.63 -11.66 -22.27
N ALA A 228 -0.77 -10.72 -23.21
CA ALA A 228 -0.58 -10.98 -24.64
C ALA A 228 0.88 -11.34 -24.94
N ALA A 229 1.84 -10.54 -24.45
CA ALA A 229 3.27 -10.82 -24.59
C ALA A 229 3.69 -12.18 -24.03
N ARG A 230 3.06 -12.63 -22.92
CA ARG A 230 3.26 -13.98 -22.37
C ARG A 230 2.78 -15.08 -23.30
N LYS A 231 1.63 -14.92 -23.95
CA LYS A 231 1.11 -15.90 -24.93
C LYS A 231 2.04 -16.01 -26.14
N GLU A 232 2.59 -14.89 -26.59
CA GLU A 232 3.52 -14.81 -27.71
C GLU A 232 4.97 -15.17 -27.35
N LYS A 233 5.26 -15.44 -26.06
CA LYS A 233 6.60 -15.71 -25.52
C LYS A 233 7.61 -14.56 -25.72
N LYS A 234 7.13 -13.33 -25.94
CA LYS A 234 7.95 -12.09 -26.14
C LYS A 234 8.02 -11.19 -24.90
N VAL A 235 7.97 -11.79 -23.71
CA VAL A 235 7.86 -11.06 -22.43
C VAL A 235 9.01 -10.08 -22.22
N LYS A 236 10.26 -10.54 -22.45
CA LYS A 236 11.46 -9.74 -22.21
C LYS A 236 11.50 -8.51 -23.12
N GLU A 237 11.24 -8.71 -24.41
CA GLU A 237 11.18 -7.64 -25.42
C GLU A 237 10.09 -6.63 -25.07
N TRP A 238 8.89 -7.11 -24.72
CA TRP A 238 7.77 -6.25 -24.36
C TRP A 238 8.03 -5.43 -23.09
N CYS A 239 8.61 -6.05 -22.04
CA CYS A 239 8.98 -5.34 -20.82
C CYS A 239 10.07 -4.29 -21.07
N ALA A 240 11.08 -4.62 -21.90
CA ALA A 240 12.14 -3.69 -22.26
C ALA A 240 11.59 -2.49 -23.06
N ALA A 241 10.75 -2.75 -24.08
CA ALA A 241 10.14 -1.70 -24.90
C ALA A 241 9.26 -0.74 -24.09
N ASN A 242 8.55 -1.24 -23.07
CA ASN A 242 7.62 -0.45 -22.27
C ASN A 242 8.22 0.05 -20.93
N SER A 243 9.53 -0.13 -20.69
CA SER A 243 10.20 0.25 -19.44
C SER A 243 9.53 -0.33 -18.18
N MET A 244 9.22 -1.63 -18.19
CA MET A 244 8.53 -2.32 -17.10
C MET A 244 9.38 -3.41 -16.45
N GLN A 245 9.14 -3.65 -15.17
CA GLN A 245 9.84 -4.69 -14.39
C GLN A 245 9.18 -6.06 -14.58
N GLU A 246 9.84 -6.94 -15.34
CA GLU A 246 9.37 -8.33 -15.59
C GLU A 246 9.13 -9.10 -14.28
N ARG A 247 10.06 -8.99 -13.31
CA ARG A 247 9.96 -9.69 -12.02
C ARG A 247 8.71 -9.30 -11.23
N VAL A 248 8.38 -8.01 -11.21
CA VAL A 248 7.21 -7.50 -10.50
C VAL A 248 5.94 -7.98 -11.19
N LEU A 249 5.86 -7.87 -12.52
CA LEU A 249 4.73 -8.39 -13.31
C LEU A 249 4.52 -9.90 -13.14
N GLY A 250 5.60 -10.67 -13.10
CA GLY A 250 5.53 -12.10 -12.80
C GLY A 250 4.95 -12.39 -11.40
N THR A 251 5.27 -11.53 -10.42
CA THR A 251 4.73 -11.62 -9.05
C THR A 251 3.25 -11.25 -9.01
N VAL A 252 2.83 -10.20 -9.72
CA VAL A 252 1.41 -9.83 -9.87
C VAL A 252 0.58 -11.00 -10.38
N PHE A 253 1.06 -11.74 -11.41
CA PHE A 253 0.34 -12.91 -11.92
C PHE A 253 0.24 -14.05 -10.90
N LYS A 254 1.26 -14.24 -10.05
CA LYS A 254 1.24 -15.25 -8.98
C LYS A 254 0.22 -14.88 -7.90
N ILE A 255 0.23 -13.63 -7.44
CA ILE A 255 -0.72 -13.11 -6.44
C ILE A 255 -2.14 -13.20 -6.98
N ARG A 256 -2.39 -12.71 -8.21
CA ARG A 256 -3.70 -12.80 -8.86
C ARG A 256 -4.22 -14.23 -8.92
N ARG A 257 -3.36 -15.20 -9.26
CA ARG A 257 -3.72 -16.63 -9.29
C ARG A 257 -4.12 -17.14 -7.90
N GLN A 258 -3.34 -16.83 -6.86
CA GLN A 258 -3.64 -17.22 -5.49
C GLN A 258 -4.97 -16.62 -5.00
N LEU A 259 -5.20 -15.33 -5.26
CA LEU A 259 -6.46 -14.68 -4.91
C LEU A 259 -7.66 -15.30 -5.65
N ARG A 260 -7.49 -15.62 -6.94
CA ARG A 260 -8.53 -16.33 -7.73
C ARG A 260 -8.87 -17.70 -7.12
N GLU A 261 -7.87 -18.46 -6.70
CA GLU A 261 -8.05 -19.77 -6.06
C GLU A 261 -8.85 -19.64 -4.74
N ILE A 262 -8.58 -18.59 -3.95
CA ILE A 262 -9.34 -18.30 -2.73
C ILE A 262 -10.79 -17.92 -3.07
N CYS A 263 -11.02 -17.08 -4.09
CA CYS A 263 -12.36 -16.74 -4.55
C CYS A 263 -13.16 -17.96 -5.00
N LEU A 264 -12.54 -18.89 -5.72
CA LEU A 264 -13.17 -20.15 -6.15
C LEU A 264 -13.57 -21.03 -4.96
N LYS A 265 -12.67 -21.17 -3.97
CA LYS A 265 -12.95 -21.94 -2.73
C LYS A 265 -14.11 -21.35 -1.94
N ASN A 266 -14.26 -20.02 -1.95
CA ASN A 266 -15.35 -19.31 -1.30
C ASN A 266 -16.60 -19.12 -2.18
N THR A 267 -16.69 -19.84 -3.32
CA THR A 267 -17.85 -19.82 -4.22
C THR A 267 -18.23 -18.41 -4.72
N MET A 268 -17.23 -17.56 -4.92
CA MET A 268 -17.44 -16.19 -5.42
C MET A 268 -17.67 -16.19 -6.93
N ASN A 269 -18.49 -15.24 -7.39
CA ASN A 269 -18.86 -15.10 -8.80
C ASN A 269 -17.74 -14.42 -9.60
N LEU A 270 -17.03 -15.20 -10.41
CA LEU A 270 -15.97 -14.73 -11.30
C LEU A 270 -16.57 -14.19 -12.61
N GLN A 271 -16.96 -12.91 -12.58
CA GLN A 271 -17.43 -12.18 -13.76
C GLN A 271 -16.50 -11.01 -14.09
N SER A 272 -16.47 -10.66 -15.38
CA SER A 272 -15.79 -9.48 -15.91
C SER A 272 -16.83 -8.39 -16.18
N CYS A 273 -16.50 -7.15 -15.86
CA CYS A 273 -17.37 -6.01 -16.18
C CYS A 273 -17.29 -5.55 -17.64
N GLY A 274 -16.47 -6.22 -18.47
CA GLY A 274 -16.28 -5.85 -19.88
C GLY A 274 -15.73 -4.43 -20.01
N THR A 275 -16.49 -3.56 -20.67
CA THR A 275 -16.13 -2.15 -20.87
C THR A 275 -16.68 -1.21 -19.79
N ASP A 276 -17.63 -1.66 -18.96
CA ASP A 276 -18.23 -0.84 -17.92
C ASP A 276 -17.37 -0.83 -16.65
N LEU A 277 -16.35 0.03 -16.65
CA LEU A 277 -15.47 0.23 -15.50
C LEU A 277 -16.16 0.94 -14.33
N THR A 278 -17.41 1.40 -14.47
CA THR A 278 -18.16 2.02 -13.36
C THR A 278 -18.45 1.01 -12.25
N LYS A 279 -18.80 -0.22 -12.60
CA LYS A 279 -19.00 -1.33 -11.64
C LYS A 279 -17.76 -1.60 -10.80
N LEU A 280 -16.60 -1.56 -11.44
CA LEU A 280 -15.31 -1.74 -10.80
C LEU A 280 -14.99 -0.59 -9.85
N ARG A 281 -15.15 0.66 -10.30
CA ARG A 281 -14.91 1.85 -9.47
C ARG A 281 -15.82 1.90 -8.25
N LYS A 282 -17.11 1.56 -8.40
CA LYS A 282 -18.05 1.38 -7.28
C LYS A 282 -17.59 0.29 -6.29
N ALA A 283 -17.13 -0.86 -6.80
CA ALA A 283 -16.60 -1.92 -5.94
C ALA A 283 -15.32 -1.48 -5.19
N MET A 284 -14.47 -0.67 -5.83
CA MET A 284 -13.30 -0.10 -5.17
C MET A 284 -13.68 0.88 -4.06
N CYS A 285 -14.69 1.74 -4.28
CA CYS A 285 -15.22 2.62 -3.23
C CYS A 285 -15.66 1.82 -1.99
N ALA A 286 -16.27 0.64 -2.15
CA ALA A 286 -16.73 -0.17 -1.02
C ALA A 286 -15.62 -0.58 -0.05
N GLY A 287 -14.37 -0.70 -0.52
CA GLY A 287 -13.21 -0.97 0.34
C GLY A 287 -12.40 0.29 0.69
N LEU A 288 -12.29 1.24 -0.25
CA LEU A 288 -11.39 2.39 -0.17
C LEU A 288 -12.10 3.72 0.12
N PHE A 289 -13.35 3.72 0.58
CA PHE A 289 -14.11 4.95 0.89
C PHE A 289 -13.41 5.84 1.93
N MET A 290 -12.60 5.27 2.83
CA MET A 290 -11.79 6.05 3.79
C MET A 290 -10.62 6.78 3.13
N ASN A 291 -10.23 6.36 1.92
CA ASN A 291 -9.18 6.93 1.09
C ASN A 291 -9.79 7.74 -0.08
N ALA A 292 -10.98 8.31 0.11
CA ALA A 292 -11.63 9.11 -0.89
C ALA A 292 -11.37 10.61 -0.63
N CYS A 293 -11.00 11.31 -1.69
CA CYS A 293 -10.67 12.72 -1.71
C CYS A 293 -11.65 13.52 -2.56
N GLU A 294 -11.93 14.75 -2.15
CA GLU A 294 -12.68 15.75 -2.92
C GLU A 294 -11.81 16.99 -3.15
N TYR A 295 -11.95 17.61 -4.33
CA TYR A 295 -11.26 18.84 -4.69
C TYR A 295 -11.89 20.04 -3.98
N ASP A 296 -11.08 20.79 -3.25
CA ASP A 296 -11.46 22.05 -2.63
C ASP A 296 -10.87 23.22 -3.44
N LYS A 297 -11.78 24.03 -3.98
CA LYS A 297 -11.45 25.21 -4.78
C LYS A 297 -10.76 26.30 -3.95
N SER A 298 -11.01 26.35 -2.64
CA SER A 298 -10.48 27.42 -1.78
C SER A 298 -9.01 27.22 -1.44
N SER A 299 -8.59 25.98 -1.22
CA SER A 299 -7.23 25.60 -0.85
C SER A 299 -6.35 25.16 -2.04
N ASP A 300 -6.92 25.12 -3.25
CA ASP A 300 -6.30 24.57 -4.47
C ASP A 300 -5.64 23.20 -4.25
N GLY A 301 -6.41 22.29 -3.67
CA GLY A 301 -5.98 20.92 -3.43
C GLY A 301 -7.12 20.01 -3.00
N TYR A 302 -6.77 18.86 -2.46
CA TYR A 302 -7.74 17.82 -2.12
C TYR A 302 -7.79 17.58 -0.62
N HIS A 303 -8.98 17.27 -0.13
CA HIS A 303 -9.19 16.87 1.26
C HIS A 303 -9.87 15.51 1.33
N LEU A 304 -9.64 14.77 2.41
CA LEU A 304 -10.36 13.51 2.62
C LEU A 304 -11.82 13.82 2.92
N ILE A 305 -12.73 13.07 2.33
CA ILE A 305 -14.18 13.26 2.50
C ILE A 305 -14.59 13.04 3.96
N ASN A 306 -13.90 12.14 4.67
CA ASN A 306 -14.16 11.81 6.07
C ASN A 306 -13.42 12.73 7.07
N THR A 307 -12.47 13.56 6.64
CA THR A 307 -11.61 14.36 7.53
C THR A 307 -11.01 15.54 6.76
N SER A 308 -11.41 16.76 7.13
CA SER A 308 -11.15 17.99 6.38
C SER A 308 -9.79 18.66 6.64
N SER A 309 -8.90 18.05 7.43
CA SER A 309 -7.71 18.77 7.94
C SER A 309 -6.45 18.68 7.05
N LEU A 310 -6.42 17.83 6.03
CA LEU A 310 -5.19 17.54 5.27
C LEU A 310 -5.28 17.97 3.82
N LEU A 311 -4.41 18.89 3.41
CA LEU A 311 -4.21 19.21 2.00
C LEU A 311 -3.38 18.11 1.32
N ILE A 312 -4.02 17.41 0.40
CA ILE A 312 -3.47 16.33 -0.41
C ILE A 312 -3.33 16.82 -1.85
N LYS A 313 -2.24 16.43 -2.51
CA LYS A 313 -2.05 16.65 -3.94
C LYS A 313 -1.94 15.34 -4.70
N ILE A 314 -2.26 15.36 -5.99
CA ILE A 314 -2.03 14.21 -6.86
C ILE A 314 -0.52 14.05 -7.07
N HIS A 315 -0.01 12.84 -6.89
CA HIS A 315 1.41 12.59 -7.13
C HIS A 315 1.75 12.77 -8.62
N PRO A 316 2.89 13.40 -8.98
CA PRO A 316 3.25 13.66 -10.38
C PRO A 316 3.40 12.42 -11.25
N SER A 317 3.52 11.23 -10.65
CA SER A 317 3.57 9.97 -11.38
C SER A 317 2.20 9.49 -11.86
N SER A 318 1.09 10.04 -11.36
CA SER A 318 -0.25 9.59 -11.75
C SER A 318 -0.58 10.02 -13.19
N CYS A 319 -1.32 9.19 -13.93
CA CYS A 319 -1.87 9.61 -15.22
C CYS A 319 -2.83 10.82 -15.10
N LEU A 320 -3.40 11.03 -13.91
CA LEU A 320 -4.30 12.13 -13.60
C LEU A 320 -3.57 13.35 -13.01
N ALA A 321 -2.24 13.38 -12.99
CA ALA A 321 -1.48 14.50 -12.42
C ALA A 321 -1.74 15.85 -13.13
N ARG A 322 -2.13 15.81 -14.40
CA ARG A 322 -2.53 16.98 -15.20
C ARG A 322 -4.03 17.23 -15.19
N SER A 323 -4.78 16.25 -14.70
CA SER A 323 -6.23 16.32 -14.57
C SER A 323 -6.60 16.95 -13.23
N ARG A 324 -7.75 17.61 -13.18
CA ARG A 324 -8.34 18.12 -11.92
C ARG A 324 -9.67 17.41 -11.67
N PRO A 325 -9.66 16.10 -11.34
CA PRO A 325 -10.87 15.38 -11.03
C PRO A 325 -11.59 16.01 -9.83
N THR A 326 -12.92 15.96 -9.82
CA THR A 326 -13.72 16.47 -8.69
C THR A 326 -13.54 15.62 -7.44
N ALA A 327 -13.51 14.29 -7.60
CA ALA A 327 -13.26 13.34 -6.54
C ALA A 327 -12.49 12.12 -7.05
N PHE A 328 -11.70 11.50 -6.17
CA PHE A 328 -10.96 10.27 -6.48
C PHE A 328 -10.73 9.43 -5.23
N ILE A 329 -10.46 8.14 -5.43
CA ILE A 329 -9.89 7.25 -4.39
C ILE A 329 -8.41 7.02 -4.66
N PHE A 330 -7.62 6.75 -3.62
CA PHE A 330 -6.18 6.47 -3.73
C PHE A 330 -5.76 5.19 -2.98
N SER A 331 -4.62 4.61 -3.38
CA SER A 331 -4.02 3.46 -2.70
C SER A 331 -3.09 3.84 -1.55
N GLU A 332 -2.19 4.81 -1.79
CA GLU A 332 -1.11 5.15 -0.86
C GLU A 332 -0.95 6.67 -0.74
N LEU A 333 -0.63 7.15 0.47
CA LEU A 333 -0.14 8.50 0.69
C LEU A 333 1.37 8.50 0.92
N VAL A 334 2.07 9.37 0.20
CA VAL A 334 3.52 9.55 0.33
C VAL A 334 3.81 10.97 0.76
N ARG A 335 4.58 11.13 1.83
CA ARG A 335 5.01 12.43 2.32
C ARG A 335 6.46 12.67 1.95
N THR A 336 6.67 13.68 1.11
CA THR A 336 7.98 14.27 0.83
C THR A 336 7.98 15.71 1.36
N ASN A 337 7.90 16.71 0.48
CA ASN A 337 7.70 18.11 0.84
C ASN A 337 6.23 18.42 1.10
N GLN A 338 5.35 17.75 0.34
CA GLN A 338 3.90 17.82 0.47
C GLN A 338 3.35 16.40 0.61
N LEU A 339 2.06 16.28 0.94
CA LEU A 339 1.38 15.00 1.02
C LEU A 339 0.78 14.66 -0.34
N TYR A 340 1.22 13.56 -0.94
CA TYR A 340 0.82 13.15 -2.28
C TYR A 340 0.04 11.85 -2.27
N ALA A 341 -1.10 11.82 -2.96
CA ALA A 341 -1.87 10.61 -3.26
C ALA A 341 -1.29 9.89 -4.48
N ARG A 342 -1.05 8.58 -4.34
CA ARG A 342 -0.57 7.69 -5.39
C ARG A 342 -1.59 6.62 -5.72
N ASP A 343 -1.52 6.19 -6.97
CA ASP A 343 -2.41 5.22 -7.60
C ASP A 343 -3.86 5.63 -7.38
N ILE A 344 -4.34 6.56 -8.22
CA ILE A 344 -5.64 7.20 -8.04
C ILE A 344 -6.63 6.83 -9.13
N THR A 345 -7.93 6.83 -8.80
CA THR A 345 -9.01 6.61 -9.77
C THR A 345 -10.16 7.55 -9.48
N VAL A 346 -10.69 8.18 -10.53
CA VAL A 346 -11.81 9.11 -10.45
C VAL A 346 -13.06 8.35 -10.05
N VAL A 347 -13.79 8.87 -9.07
CA VAL A 347 -15.04 8.30 -8.59
C VAL A 347 -16.11 9.38 -8.51
N ASP A 348 -17.37 8.96 -8.52
CA ASP A 348 -18.45 9.83 -8.11
C ASP A 348 -18.46 9.96 -6.59
N ILE A 349 -18.66 11.17 -6.10
CA ILE A 349 -18.72 11.44 -4.67
C ILE A 349 -19.95 10.80 -4.03
N ASP A 350 -21.05 10.66 -4.78
CA ASP A 350 -22.30 10.11 -4.26
C ASP A 350 -22.13 8.64 -3.88
N TRP A 351 -21.36 7.87 -4.65
CA TRP A 351 -21.06 6.46 -4.32
C TRP A 351 -20.31 6.33 -3.00
N VAL A 352 -19.45 7.30 -2.68
CA VAL A 352 -18.70 7.32 -1.42
C VAL A 352 -19.60 7.76 -0.27
N LYS A 353 -20.44 8.78 -0.49
CA LYS A 353 -21.41 9.28 0.51
C LYS A 353 -22.42 8.20 0.89
N GLU A 354 -22.94 7.42 -0.06
CA GLU A 354 -23.83 6.28 0.21
C GLU A 354 -23.22 5.25 1.17
N LEU A 355 -21.90 5.03 1.10
CA LEU A 355 -21.19 4.11 1.98
C LEU A 355 -20.89 4.72 3.36
N ILE A 356 -20.72 6.04 3.42
CA ILE A 356 -20.37 6.77 4.64
C ILE A 356 -21.60 7.11 5.50
N GLU A 357 -22.72 7.51 4.90
CA GLU A 357 -23.90 8.00 5.63
C GLU A 357 -24.43 7.01 6.69
N PRO A 358 -24.60 5.70 6.40
CA PRO A 358 -25.00 4.73 7.42
C PRO A 358 -24.02 4.62 8.59
N LYS A 359 -22.75 4.96 8.36
CA LYS A 359 -21.61 4.82 9.28
C LYS A 359 -21.21 6.14 9.92
N LYS A 360 -21.93 7.22 9.65
CA LYS A 360 -21.63 8.57 10.13
C LYS A 360 -21.60 8.67 11.65
N HIS A 361 -22.41 7.87 12.34
CA HIS A 361 -22.39 7.78 13.80
C HIS A 361 -21.06 7.25 14.34
N LEU A 362 -20.43 6.30 13.65
CA LEU A 362 -19.09 5.78 14.00
C LEU A 362 -18.00 6.82 13.76
N LEU A 363 -18.17 7.64 12.72
CA LEU A 363 -17.23 8.72 12.39
C LEU A 363 -17.37 9.95 13.30
N LYS A 364 -18.56 10.15 13.89
CA LYS A 364 -18.89 11.24 14.85
C LYS A 364 -18.60 10.89 16.30
N LEU A 365 -18.24 9.65 16.64
CA LEU A 365 -17.80 9.25 17.99
C LEU A 365 -16.37 9.73 18.30
N LEU A 366 -15.98 10.85 17.68
CA LEU A 366 -14.69 11.52 17.64
C LEU A 366 -14.95 13.02 17.59
#